data_AF-A0A1V6C3A6-F1
#
_entry.id   AF-A0A1V6C3A6-F1
#
_cell.length_a   1.000
_cell.length_b   1.000
_cell.length_c   1.000
_cell.angle_alpha   90.00
_cell.angle_beta   90.00
_cell.angle_gamma   90.00
#
_symmetry.space_group_name_H-M   'P 1'
#
loop_
_entity.id
_entity.type
_entity.pdbx_description
1 polymer ?
#
loop_
_entity_poly.entity_id
_entity_poly.type
_entity_poly.pdbx_seq_one_letter_code
_entity_poly.pdbx_strand_id
1 'polypeptide(L)'
;MKAIYSWTLAVIITLIAVFFQRNTGPSHPGKQLMEVNGTSFKASFPRSMERPRNKTSDTKLTVSLRSKENAEDRIIGAILYYKRFPGNDNYTAVVPSFSLDKDKLLIDCMIPVQPAAGKISYYLQILGKDGTTVNSQETILRFRDYVPSSVLMLHILLIFFAFLFSNFTGIYALSGNTRINRFALVTILILIAGGFILGPLVQKYAFGVWWSGWPLGGDMTDNKTLIAILVWIVAYILNKIPFSSPVFCRWRRYLYLAAALVTIAAYSIPHSTAGSEYNNHTGTIVTGQVIS
;
A
#
# COMPACT_ATOMS: atom_id res chain seq x y z
N MET A 1 -9.75 24.93 -25.17
CA MET A 1 -9.99 25.42 -23.78
C MET A 1 -10.53 24.34 -22.86
N LYS A 2 -11.76 23.80 -23.07
CA LYS A 2 -12.36 22.80 -22.16
C LYS A 2 -11.48 21.57 -21.88
N ALA A 3 -10.81 21.03 -22.90
CA ALA A 3 -9.89 19.90 -22.73
C ALA A 3 -8.66 20.24 -21.87
N ILE A 4 -8.11 21.46 -21.99
CA ILE A 4 -6.95 21.91 -21.21
C ILE A 4 -7.34 21.99 -19.74
N TYR A 5 -8.49 22.61 -19.41
CA TYR A 5 -8.99 22.66 -18.05
C TYR A 5 -9.25 21.26 -17.46
N SER A 6 -9.82 20.34 -18.24
CA SER A 6 -10.02 18.96 -17.80
C SER A 6 -8.70 18.24 -17.52
N TRP A 7 -7.66 18.47 -18.33
CA TRP A 7 -6.32 17.93 -18.08
C TRP A 7 -5.69 18.51 -16.81
N THR A 8 -5.70 19.84 -16.65
CA THR A 8 -5.15 20.49 -15.46
C THR A 8 -5.83 19.97 -14.20
N LEU A 9 -7.16 19.88 -14.19
CA LEU A 9 -7.91 19.38 -13.05
C LEU A 9 -7.63 17.89 -12.78
N ALA A 10 -7.56 17.06 -13.82
CA ALA A 10 -7.22 15.65 -13.68
C ALA A 10 -5.82 15.44 -13.09
N VAL A 11 -4.83 16.22 -13.53
CA VAL A 11 -3.46 16.17 -12.99
C VAL A 11 -3.45 16.54 -11.51
N ILE A 12 -4.12 17.63 -11.13
CA ILE A 12 -4.19 18.06 -9.73
C ILE A 12 -4.81 16.98 -8.85
N ILE A 13 -5.97 16.43 -9.24
CA ILE A 13 -6.66 15.37 -8.48
C ILE A 13 -5.76 14.13 -8.35
N THR A 14 -5.13 13.70 -9.45
CA THR A 14 -4.23 12.54 -9.45
C THR A 14 -3.02 12.76 -8.55
N LEU A 15 -2.37 13.93 -8.58
CA LEU A 15 -1.22 14.22 -7.74
C LEU A 15 -1.58 14.25 -6.24
N ILE A 16 -2.74 14.84 -5.90
CA ILE A 16 -3.25 14.84 -4.52
C ILE A 16 -3.50 13.40 -4.05
N ALA A 17 -4.15 12.57 -4.87
CA ALA A 17 -4.44 11.18 -4.53
C ALA A 17 -3.16 10.36 -4.33
N VAL A 18 -2.18 10.49 -5.22
CA VAL A 18 -0.88 9.79 -5.13
C VAL A 18 -0.11 10.22 -3.87
N PHE A 19 -0.11 11.51 -3.56
CA PHE A 19 0.52 12.02 -2.33
C PHE A 19 -0.15 11.43 -1.08
N PHE A 20 -1.48 11.39 -1.05
CA PHE A 20 -2.24 10.79 0.05
C PHE A 20 -1.91 9.29 0.19
N GLN A 21 -1.98 8.53 -0.90
CA GLN A 21 -1.69 7.09 -0.92
C GLN A 21 -0.26 6.76 -0.48
N ARG A 22 0.73 7.56 -0.89
CA ARG A 22 2.12 7.33 -0.51
C ARG A 22 2.35 7.50 0.99
N ASN A 23 1.61 8.41 1.63
CA ASN A 23 1.74 8.69 3.06
C ASN A 23 0.89 7.77 3.94
N THR A 24 -0.25 7.27 3.44
CA THR A 24 -1.14 6.37 4.17
C THR A 24 -0.94 4.89 3.83
N GLY A 25 -0.02 4.59 2.92
CA GLY A 25 0.27 3.23 2.47
C GLY A 25 0.75 2.32 3.61
N PRO A 26 0.40 1.02 3.57
CA PRO A 26 0.70 0.08 4.64
C PRO A 26 2.20 -0.23 4.78
N SER A 27 2.96 -0.03 3.71
CA SER A 27 4.42 -0.17 3.69
C SER A 27 5.13 1.09 4.22
N HIS A 28 4.43 2.20 4.39
CA HIS A 28 5.02 3.42 4.95
C HIS A 28 5.34 3.17 6.43
N PRO A 29 6.57 3.48 6.88
CA PRO A 29 6.95 3.30 8.28
C PRO A 29 5.97 4.00 9.23
N GLY A 30 5.59 3.29 10.30
CA GLY A 30 4.79 3.85 11.38
C GLY A 30 5.61 4.86 12.15
N LYS A 31 5.14 6.10 12.24
CA LYS A 31 5.80 7.14 13.01
C LYS A 31 5.14 7.24 14.39
N GLN A 32 5.93 7.17 15.44
CA GLN A 32 5.46 7.33 16.81
C GLN A 32 6.31 8.38 17.52
N LEU A 33 5.70 9.11 18.45
CA LEU A 33 6.41 10.00 19.36
C LEU A 33 6.59 9.27 20.68
N MET A 34 7.82 9.13 21.12
CA MET A 34 8.17 8.49 22.38
C MET A 34 8.84 9.52 23.28
N GLU A 35 8.32 9.72 24.48
CA GLU A 35 8.88 10.67 25.45
C GLU A 35 9.75 9.92 26.45
N VAL A 36 11.07 10.12 26.38
CA VAL A 36 12.05 9.47 27.25
C VAL A 36 12.88 10.56 27.92
N ASN A 37 13.02 10.52 29.26
CA ASN A 37 13.82 11.49 30.02
C ASN A 37 13.48 12.95 29.63
N GLY A 38 12.19 13.29 29.63
CA GLY A 38 11.70 14.63 29.28
C GLY A 38 11.91 15.09 27.84
N THR A 39 12.41 14.23 26.93
CA THR A 39 12.61 14.54 25.51
C THR A 39 11.75 13.69 24.60
N SER A 40 11.21 14.32 23.54
CA SER A 40 10.42 13.63 22.52
C SER A 40 11.30 13.12 21.38
N PHE A 41 11.24 11.81 21.16
CA PHE A 41 11.89 11.12 20.05
C PHE A 41 10.85 10.73 19.00
N LYS A 42 11.13 11.08 17.73
CA LYS A 42 10.36 10.58 16.58
C LYS A 42 10.92 9.22 16.18
N ALA A 43 10.20 8.17 16.54
CA ALA A 43 10.50 6.79 16.19
C ALA A 43 9.85 6.41 14.85
N SER A 44 10.60 5.72 13.99
CA SER A 44 10.11 5.20 12.71
C SER A 44 10.23 3.68 12.68
N PHE A 45 9.08 3.02 12.69
CA PHE A 45 8.92 1.57 12.73
C PHE A 45 8.63 1.01 11.33
N PRO A 46 9.53 0.21 10.74
CA PRO A 46 9.26 -0.46 9.46
C PRO A 46 8.02 -1.35 9.53
N ARG A 47 7.14 -1.25 8.52
CA ARG A 47 5.93 -2.09 8.38
C ARG A 47 6.02 -3.12 7.25
N SER A 48 7.03 -3.01 6.41
CA SER A 48 7.34 -3.99 5.37
C SER A 48 8.83 -4.22 5.29
N MET A 49 9.22 -5.48 5.11
CA MET A 49 10.61 -5.88 4.95
C MET A 49 10.76 -6.90 3.82
N GLU A 50 11.85 -6.77 3.09
CA GLU A 50 12.24 -7.74 2.07
C GLU A 50 13.02 -8.88 2.69
N ARG A 51 12.72 -10.11 2.28
CA ARG A 51 13.43 -11.30 2.72
C ARG A 51 14.85 -11.32 2.16
N PRO A 52 15.85 -11.70 2.96
CA PRO A 52 17.23 -11.80 2.50
C PRO A 52 17.36 -12.91 1.44
N ARG A 53 18.02 -12.60 0.31
CA ARG A 53 18.24 -13.53 -0.80
C ARG A 53 19.09 -14.75 -0.41
N ASN A 54 19.94 -14.59 0.60
CA ASN A 54 20.90 -15.61 1.05
C ASN A 54 20.29 -16.71 1.93
N LYS A 55 18.95 -16.77 2.07
CA LYS A 55 18.25 -17.77 2.91
C LYS A 55 18.76 -17.83 4.36
N THR A 56 19.22 -16.70 4.89
CA THR A 56 19.62 -16.62 6.31
C THR A 56 18.41 -16.83 7.20
N SER A 57 18.61 -17.43 8.37
CA SER A 57 17.55 -17.62 9.37
C SER A 57 17.06 -16.30 9.92
N ASP A 58 17.97 -15.32 10.05
CA ASP A 58 17.70 -14.03 10.66
C ASP A 58 17.96 -12.88 9.68
N THR A 59 17.29 -11.76 9.94
CA THR A 59 17.44 -10.50 9.23
C THR A 59 17.48 -9.33 10.20
N LYS A 60 18.11 -8.25 9.74
CA LYS A 60 18.30 -7.03 10.51
C LYS A 60 17.07 -6.13 10.39
N LEU A 61 16.39 -5.88 11.51
CA LEU A 61 15.33 -4.88 11.66
C LEU A 61 15.90 -3.62 12.30
N THR A 62 15.85 -2.52 11.55
CA THR A 62 16.32 -1.21 12.01
C THR A 62 15.15 -0.31 12.34
N VAL A 63 15.05 0.10 13.61
CA VAL A 63 14.16 1.18 14.06
C VAL A 63 14.99 2.45 14.18
N SER A 64 14.54 3.54 13.56
CA SER A 64 15.27 4.83 13.66
C SER A 64 14.58 5.76 14.63
N LEU A 65 15.36 6.35 15.53
CA LEU A 65 14.96 7.38 16.46
C LEU A 65 15.61 8.69 16.05
N ARG A 66 14.84 9.78 16.05
CA ARG A 66 15.34 11.12 15.81
C ARG A 66 14.89 12.06 16.90
N SER A 67 15.83 12.74 17.53
CA SER A 67 15.57 13.85 18.46
C SER A 67 15.84 15.19 17.79
N LYS A 68 15.25 16.27 18.32
CA LYS A 68 15.61 17.65 17.92
C LYS A 68 16.84 18.17 18.66
N GLU A 69 17.16 17.60 19.82
CA GLU A 69 18.16 18.12 20.76
C GLU A 69 19.41 17.24 20.84
N ASN A 70 19.62 16.32 19.88
CA ASN A 70 20.72 15.33 19.91
C ASN A 70 20.84 14.61 21.28
N ALA A 71 19.69 14.32 21.89
CA ALA A 71 19.59 13.79 23.25
C ALA A 71 19.73 12.25 23.32
N GLU A 72 20.52 11.65 22.43
CA GLU A 72 20.65 10.18 22.30
C GLU A 72 21.26 9.55 23.55
N ASP A 73 22.16 10.27 24.23
CA ASP A 73 22.76 9.89 25.52
C ASP A 73 21.74 9.75 26.67
N ARG A 74 20.50 10.19 26.47
CA ARG A 74 19.42 9.99 27.45
C ARG A 74 18.84 8.58 27.42
N ILE A 75 19.20 7.77 26.42
CA ILE A 75 18.80 6.38 26.28
C ILE A 75 19.95 5.49 26.77
N ILE A 76 19.71 4.70 27.82
CA ILE A 76 20.68 3.72 28.33
C ILE A 76 20.59 2.40 27.55
N GLY A 77 19.39 2.04 27.10
CA GLY A 77 19.17 0.78 26.42
C GLY A 77 17.79 0.69 25.81
N ALA A 78 17.56 -0.38 25.08
CA ALA A 78 16.28 -0.70 24.49
C ALA A 78 16.14 -2.22 24.40
N ILE A 79 14.91 -2.71 24.37
CA ILE A 79 14.59 -4.13 24.17
C ILE A 79 13.49 -4.18 23.13
N LEU A 80 13.68 -5.00 22.10
CA LEU A 80 12.65 -5.27 21.11
C LEU A 80 11.89 -6.52 21.52
N TYR A 81 10.57 -6.42 21.62
CA TYR A 81 9.70 -7.55 21.85
C TYR A 81 8.97 -7.88 20.56
N TYR A 82 9.03 -9.13 20.13
CA TYR A 82 8.34 -9.57 18.91
C TYR A 82 7.60 -10.90 19.12
N LYS A 83 6.54 -11.13 18.34
CA LYS A 83 5.81 -12.39 18.27
C LYS A 83 5.31 -12.64 16.84
N ARG A 84 4.98 -13.89 16.51
CA ARG A 84 4.38 -14.22 15.21
C ARG A 84 2.96 -13.67 15.14
N PHE A 85 2.55 -13.26 13.94
CA PHE A 85 1.19 -12.80 13.68
C PHE A 85 0.64 -13.51 12.42
N PRO A 86 -0.61 -14.01 12.43
CA PRO A 86 -1.52 -14.11 13.59
C PRO A 86 -1.08 -15.25 14.53
N GLY A 87 -1.36 -15.09 15.82
CA GLY A 87 -1.01 -16.07 16.85
C GLY A 87 -1.07 -15.48 18.26
N ASN A 88 -1.17 -16.36 19.25
CA ASN A 88 -1.18 -15.98 20.68
C ASN A 88 0.14 -16.37 21.38
N ASP A 89 1.22 -16.44 20.60
CA ASP A 89 2.56 -16.72 21.10
C ASP A 89 3.00 -15.63 22.07
N ASN A 90 3.78 -16.02 23.09
CA ASN A 90 4.42 -15.07 23.99
C ASN A 90 5.47 -14.23 23.25
N TYR A 91 5.63 -12.98 23.68
CA TYR A 91 6.65 -12.10 23.15
C TYR A 91 8.06 -12.63 23.46
N THR A 92 8.89 -12.70 22.42
CA THR A 92 10.32 -12.97 22.55
C THR A 92 11.06 -11.64 22.62
N ALA A 93 11.95 -11.51 23.60
CA ALA A 93 12.78 -10.31 23.80
C ALA A 93 14.10 -10.44 23.04
N VAL A 94 14.51 -9.40 22.33
CA VAL A 94 15.80 -9.30 21.64
C VAL A 94 16.51 -8.04 22.09
N VAL A 95 17.78 -8.20 22.43
CA VAL A 95 18.67 -7.09 22.75
C VAL A 95 19.18 -6.47 21.44
N PRO A 96 18.90 -5.18 21.18
CA PRO A 96 19.37 -4.48 20.00
C PRO A 96 20.86 -4.13 20.09
N SER A 97 21.44 -3.91 18.93
CA SER A 97 22.67 -3.15 18.76
C SER A 97 22.34 -1.70 18.37
N PHE A 98 23.18 -0.76 18.80
CA PHE A 98 22.99 0.66 18.50
C PHE A 98 24.03 1.11 17.49
N SER A 99 23.60 1.86 16.48
CA SER A 99 24.48 2.56 15.57
C SER A 99 24.00 3.99 15.35
N LEU A 100 24.95 4.89 15.08
CA LEU A 100 24.64 6.30 14.82
C LEU A 100 24.85 6.60 13.35
N ASP A 101 23.81 7.11 12.69
CA ASP A 101 23.86 7.62 11.33
C ASP A 101 23.41 9.09 11.32
N LYS A 102 24.39 10.00 11.31
CA LYS A 102 24.20 11.45 11.39
C LYS A 102 23.45 11.84 12.67
N ASP A 103 22.23 12.38 12.55
CA ASP A 103 21.37 12.81 13.66
C ASP A 103 20.30 11.75 14.02
N LYS A 104 20.57 10.47 13.71
CA LYS A 104 19.64 9.38 13.96
C LYS A 104 20.33 8.23 14.69
N LEU A 105 19.79 7.91 15.85
CA LEU A 105 20.05 6.65 16.53
C LEU A 105 19.30 5.52 15.83
N LEU A 106 20.06 4.56 15.30
CA LEU A 106 19.58 3.34 14.69
C LEU A 106 19.63 2.21 15.72
N ILE A 107 18.48 1.60 15.96
CA ILE A 107 18.32 0.44 16.83
C ILE A 107 18.15 -0.78 15.94
N ASP A 108 19.14 -1.65 15.97
CA ASP A 108 19.31 -2.76 15.06
C ASP A 108 19.10 -4.10 15.78
N CYS A 109 18.04 -4.80 15.44
CA CYS A 109 17.66 -6.08 16.03
C CYS A 109 17.74 -7.21 15.01
N MET A 110 18.28 -8.35 15.41
CA MET A 110 18.19 -9.57 14.60
C MET A 110 16.87 -10.27 14.89
N ILE A 111 16.04 -10.44 13.87
CA ILE A 111 14.74 -11.09 13.96
C ILE A 111 14.67 -12.29 12.99
N PRO A 112 13.92 -13.34 13.33
CA PRO A 112 13.79 -14.51 12.46
C PRO A 112 13.01 -14.17 11.19
N VAL A 113 13.57 -14.55 10.05
CA VAL A 113 12.96 -14.39 8.73
C VAL A 113 11.67 -15.21 8.66
N GLN A 114 10.57 -14.56 8.29
CA GLN A 114 9.31 -15.25 8.02
C GLN A 114 9.18 -15.61 6.53
N PRO A 115 8.33 -16.60 6.18
CA PRO A 115 7.94 -16.86 4.80
C PRO A 115 7.26 -15.64 4.17
N ALA A 116 7.13 -15.63 2.84
CA ALA A 116 6.45 -14.56 2.12
C ALA A 116 5.00 -14.41 2.59
N ALA A 117 4.54 -13.16 2.76
CA ALA A 117 3.27 -12.80 3.40
C ALA A 117 3.17 -13.13 4.91
N GLY A 118 4.23 -13.67 5.52
CA GLY A 118 4.36 -13.81 6.97
C GLY A 118 4.42 -12.46 7.66
N LYS A 119 3.84 -12.39 8.86
CA LYS A 119 3.80 -11.17 9.66
C LYS A 119 4.39 -11.44 11.04
N ILE A 120 5.07 -10.43 11.57
CA ILE A 120 5.51 -10.37 12.96
C ILE A 120 4.89 -9.12 13.57
N SER A 121 4.42 -9.25 14.79
CA SER A 121 4.04 -8.09 15.59
C SER A 121 5.13 -7.77 16.58
N TYR A 122 5.50 -6.49 16.69
CA TYR A 122 6.61 -6.08 17.54
C TYR A 122 6.41 -4.69 18.14
N TYR A 123 7.04 -4.46 19.29
CA TYR A 123 7.14 -3.15 19.91
C TYR A 123 8.53 -2.97 20.51
N LEU A 124 8.92 -1.72 20.71
CA LEU A 124 10.19 -1.33 21.29
C LEU A 124 9.95 -0.77 22.69
N GLN A 125 10.69 -1.29 23.66
CA GLN A 125 10.81 -0.72 24.99
C GLN A 125 12.13 0.04 25.08
N ILE A 126 12.08 1.32 25.45
CA ILE A 126 13.27 2.16 25.62
C ILE A 126 13.48 2.41 27.12
N LEU A 127 14.72 2.29 27.57
CA LEU A 127 15.16 2.58 28.93
C LEU A 127 15.90 3.92 28.94
N GLY A 128 15.33 4.90 29.63
CA GLY A 128 15.91 6.22 29.83
C GLY A 128 16.93 6.24 30.96
N LYS A 129 17.81 7.25 30.94
CA LYS A 129 18.86 7.43 31.95
C LYS A 129 18.34 7.63 33.38
N ASP A 130 17.13 8.16 33.51
CA ASP A 130 16.47 8.38 34.80
C ASP A 130 15.77 7.12 35.34
N GLY A 131 15.94 5.97 34.67
CA GLY A 131 15.25 4.72 35.01
C GLY A 131 13.83 4.62 34.45
N THR A 132 13.38 5.59 33.65
CA THR A 132 12.06 5.54 33.00
C THR A 132 12.04 4.50 31.88
N THR A 133 10.96 3.73 31.80
CA THR A 133 10.73 2.75 30.72
C THR A 133 9.53 3.16 29.88
N VAL A 134 9.72 3.17 28.57
CA VAL A 134 8.72 3.68 27.63
C VAL A 134 8.49 2.65 26.54
N ASN A 135 7.27 2.15 26.45
CA ASN A 135 6.86 1.18 25.45
C ASN A 135 6.25 1.89 24.24
N SER A 136 6.69 1.51 23.04
CA SER A 136 6.04 1.91 21.80
C SER A 136 4.71 1.20 21.60
N GLN A 137 3.87 1.73 20.73
CA GLN A 137 2.71 0.99 20.23
C GLN A 137 3.16 -0.20 19.38
N GLU A 138 2.38 -1.28 19.45
CA GLU A 138 2.57 -2.48 18.66
C GLU A 138 2.48 -2.18 17.15
N THR A 139 3.47 -2.65 16.39
CA THR A 139 3.56 -2.48 14.95
C THR A 139 3.66 -3.83 14.28
N ILE A 140 2.89 -4.02 13.20
CA ILE A 140 2.92 -5.23 12.39
C ILE A 140 3.92 -5.05 11.24
N LEU A 141 4.90 -5.93 11.15
CA LEU A 141 5.85 -6.07 10.06
C LEU A 141 5.41 -7.19 9.12
N ARG A 142 5.27 -6.90 7.82
CA ARG A 142 5.01 -7.91 6.79
C ARG A 142 6.26 -8.20 5.95
N PHE A 143 6.56 -9.48 5.79
CA PHE A 143 7.64 -9.97 4.93
C PHE A 143 7.16 -10.13 3.48
N ARG A 144 7.99 -9.68 2.54
CA ARG A 144 7.81 -9.86 1.09
C ARG A 144 9.09 -10.36 0.45
N ASP A 145 8.95 -11.02 -0.69
CA ASP A 145 10.09 -11.35 -1.54
C ASP A 145 10.50 -10.14 -2.41
N TYR A 146 11.67 -10.28 -3.06
CA TYR A 146 12.19 -9.28 -3.98
C TYR A 146 11.28 -9.16 -5.21
N VAL A 147 10.90 -7.93 -5.52
CA VAL A 147 10.18 -7.61 -6.76
C VAL A 147 11.16 -6.87 -7.69
N PRO A 148 11.37 -7.34 -8.93
CA PRO A 148 12.19 -6.64 -9.90
C PRO A 148 11.76 -5.18 -10.04
N SER A 149 12.70 -4.26 -9.87
CA SER A 149 12.41 -2.82 -9.85
C SER A 149 11.79 -2.33 -11.16
N SER A 150 12.16 -2.94 -12.30
CA SER A 150 11.59 -2.65 -13.61
C SER A 150 10.09 -2.99 -13.69
N VAL A 151 9.69 -4.15 -13.19
CA VAL A 151 8.29 -4.59 -13.16
C VAL A 151 7.47 -3.71 -12.23
N LEU A 152 7.99 -3.43 -11.03
CA LEU A 152 7.33 -2.55 -10.06
C LEU A 152 7.16 -1.12 -10.61
N MET A 153 8.21 -0.56 -11.21
CA MET A 153 8.17 0.77 -11.81
C MET A 153 7.16 0.85 -12.96
N LEU A 154 7.17 -0.13 -13.86
CA LEU A 154 6.23 -0.19 -14.97
C LEU A 154 4.79 -0.32 -14.48
N HIS A 155 4.54 -1.16 -13.46
CA HIS A 155 3.23 -1.28 -12.83
C HIS A 155 2.72 0.05 -12.26
N ILE A 156 3.52 0.71 -11.43
CA ILE A 156 3.16 2.00 -10.80
C ILE A 156 2.88 3.06 -11.87
N LEU A 157 3.71 3.10 -12.92
CA LEU A 157 3.56 4.04 -14.03
C LEU A 157 2.24 3.81 -14.79
N LEU A 158 1.89 2.56 -15.09
CA LEU A 158 0.63 2.25 -15.75
C LEU A 158 -0.58 2.59 -14.87
N ILE A 159 -0.57 2.25 -13.57
CA ILE A 159 -1.66 2.60 -12.66
C ILE A 159 -1.81 4.13 -12.53
N PHE A 160 -0.70 4.87 -12.44
CA PHE A 160 -0.71 6.33 -12.42
C PHE A 160 -1.38 6.90 -13.67
N PHE A 161 -0.98 6.43 -14.86
CA PHE A 161 -1.59 6.87 -16.11
C PHE A 161 -3.06 6.43 -16.21
N ALA A 162 -3.41 5.22 -15.79
CA ALA A 162 -4.80 4.77 -15.77
C ALA A 162 -5.67 5.70 -14.91
N PHE A 163 -5.17 6.10 -13.74
CA PHE A 163 -5.87 7.02 -12.84
C PHE A 163 -6.00 8.43 -13.45
N LEU A 164 -4.92 8.94 -14.07
CA LEU A 164 -4.94 10.22 -14.77
C LEU A 164 -5.93 10.24 -15.93
N PHE A 165 -5.91 9.23 -16.79
CA PHE A 165 -6.84 9.10 -17.93
C PHE A 165 -8.28 8.85 -17.46
N SER A 166 -8.48 8.12 -16.36
CA SER A 166 -9.77 7.95 -15.70
C SER A 166 -10.36 9.30 -15.27
N ASN A 167 -9.60 10.08 -14.50
CA ASN A 167 -10.02 11.40 -14.03
C ASN A 167 -10.28 12.36 -15.20
N PHE A 168 -9.39 12.39 -16.18
CA PHE A 168 -9.56 13.20 -17.38
C PHE A 168 -10.85 12.82 -18.13
N THR A 169 -11.06 11.53 -18.40
CA THR A 169 -12.24 11.05 -19.14
C THR A 169 -13.54 11.35 -18.38
N GLY A 170 -13.56 11.18 -17.06
CA GLY A 170 -14.70 11.50 -16.21
C GLY A 170 -15.06 12.99 -16.23
N ILE A 171 -14.07 13.87 -16.06
CA ILE A 171 -14.29 15.33 -16.10
C ILE A 171 -14.66 15.78 -17.51
N TYR A 172 -14.00 15.23 -18.53
CA TYR A 172 -14.24 15.57 -19.93
C TYR A 172 -15.63 15.15 -20.42
N ALA A 173 -16.28 14.19 -19.74
CA ALA A 173 -17.67 13.82 -20.00
C ALA A 173 -18.64 14.99 -19.85
N LEU A 174 -18.34 15.94 -18.95
CA LEU A 174 -19.14 17.16 -18.75
C LEU A 174 -19.08 18.09 -19.97
N SER A 175 -18.02 18.02 -20.77
CA SER A 175 -17.81 18.88 -21.94
C SER A 175 -18.60 18.48 -23.18
N GLY A 176 -19.21 17.28 -23.19
CA GLY A 176 -20.12 16.83 -24.25
C GLY A 176 -19.50 16.52 -25.60
N ASN A 177 -18.19 16.26 -25.66
CA ASN A 177 -17.48 16.01 -26.92
C ASN A 177 -17.58 14.54 -27.36
N THR A 178 -17.71 14.31 -28.67
CA THR A 178 -17.87 12.98 -29.31
C THR A 178 -16.62 12.10 -29.25
N ARG A 179 -15.44 12.65 -29.00
CA ARG A 179 -14.18 11.87 -28.97
C ARG A 179 -13.89 11.16 -27.64
N ILE A 180 -14.77 11.30 -26.64
CA ILE A 180 -14.58 10.75 -25.30
C ILE A 180 -14.36 9.24 -25.26
N ASN A 181 -15.01 8.49 -26.16
CA ASN A 181 -14.90 7.04 -26.23
C ASN A 181 -13.48 6.55 -26.49
N ARG A 182 -12.64 7.33 -27.20
CA ARG A 182 -11.23 6.97 -27.41
C ARG A 182 -10.44 7.02 -26.10
N PHE A 183 -10.67 8.06 -25.30
CA PHE A 183 -10.02 8.19 -23.99
C PHE A 183 -10.50 7.11 -23.02
N ALA A 184 -11.80 6.78 -23.01
CA ALA A 184 -12.32 5.68 -22.21
C ALA A 184 -11.69 4.32 -22.58
N LEU A 185 -11.50 4.04 -23.88
CA LEU A 185 -10.82 2.83 -24.32
C LEU A 185 -9.36 2.81 -23.87
N VAL A 186 -8.65 3.93 -23.98
CA VAL A 186 -7.27 4.05 -23.49
C VAL A 186 -7.21 3.80 -21.97
N THR A 187 -8.13 4.38 -21.19
CA THR A 187 -8.23 4.11 -19.75
C THR A 187 -8.41 2.62 -19.46
N ILE A 188 -9.31 1.93 -20.17
CA ILE A 188 -9.55 0.48 -20.02
C ILE A 188 -8.28 -0.32 -20.32
N LEU A 189 -7.62 -0.05 -21.46
CA LEU A 189 -6.42 -0.78 -21.86
C LEU A 189 -5.29 -0.61 -20.84
N ILE A 190 -5.06 0.61 -20.36
CA ILE A 190 -4.03 0.90 -19.37
C ILE A 190 -4.39 0.28 -18.01
N LEU A 191 -5.67 0.33 -17.59
CA LEU A 191 -6.14 -0.32 -16.36
C LEU A 191 -5.97 -1.84 -16.41
N ILE A 192 -6.26 -2.48 -17.54
CA ILE A 192 -6.05 -3.93 -17.71
C ILE A 192 -4.56 -4.26 -17.66
N ALA A 193 -3.73 -3.52 -18.41
CA ALA A 193 -2.28 -3.74 -18.44
C ALA A 193 -1.63 -3.51 -17.07
N GLY A 194 -1.96 -2.41 -16.39
CA GLY A 194 -1.41 -2.10 -15.07
C GLY A 194 -2.00 -2.98 -13.97
N GLY A 195 -3.33 -3.12 -13.93
CA GLY A 195 -4.06 -3.75 -12.85
C GLY A 195 -4.17 -5.27 -12.96
N PHE A 196 -4.50 -5.81 -14.14
CA PHE A 196 -4.79 -7.24 -14.32
C PHE A 196 -3.60 -8.05 -14.86
N ILE A 197 -2.64 -7.40 -15.53
CA ILE A 197 -1.43 -8.07 -16.02
C ILE A 197 -0.27 -7.82 -15.05
N LEU A 198 0.13 -6.56 -14.85
CA LEU A 198 1.29 -6.24 -14.03
C LEU A 198 1.02 -6.36 -12.52
N GLY A 199 -0.19 -6.09 -12.04
CA GLY A 199 -0.56 -6.25 -10.62
C GLY A 199 -0.33 -7.68 -10.12
N PRO A 200 -0.97 -8.68 -10.75
CA PRO A 200 -0.72 -10.11 -10.56
C PRO A 200 0.74 -10.53 -10.63
N LEU A 201 1.47 -9.97 -11.59
CA LEU A 201 2.89 -10.26 -11.74
C LEU A 201 3.70 -9.75 -10.54
N VAL A 202 3.42 -8.53 -10.06
CA VAL A 202 4.04 -7.97 -8.84
C VAL A 202 3.69 -8.80 -7.61
N GLN A 203 2.44 -9.22 -7.47
CA GLN A 203 2.01 -10.11 -6.37
C GLN A 203 2.71 -11.46 -6.44
N LYS A 204 2.88 -12.03 -7.64
CA LYS A 204 3.57 -13.29 -7.83
C LYS A 204 5.02 -13.19 -7.37
N TYR A 205 5.70 -12.10 -7.68
CA TYR A 205 7.05 -11.86 -7.19
C TYR A 205 7.11 -11.62 -5.68
N ALA A 206 6.16 -10.87 -5.11
CA ALA A 206 6.20 -10.48 -3.70
C ALA A 206 5.75 -11.59 -2.73
N PHE A 207 4.76 -12.38 -3.13
CA PHE A 207 4.04 -13.33 -2.27
C PHE A 207 3.82 -14.71 -2.90
N GLY A 208 4.26 -14.94 -4.15
CA GLY A 208 4.08 -16.25 -4.79
C GLY A 208 2.67 -16.55 -5.31
N VAL A 209 1.73 -15.61 -5.19
CA VAL A 209 0.32 -15.74 -5.63
C VAL A 209 0.09 -14.91 -6.89
N TRP A 210 -0.58 -15.47 -7.90
CA TRP A 210 -0.88 -14.76 -9.15
C TRP A 210 -2.08 -13.82 -9.02
N TRP A 211 -3.18 -14.28 -8.42
CA TRP A 211 -4.38 -13.48 -8.24
C TRP A 211 -4.99 -13.85 -6.90
N SER A 212 -5.20 -12.85 -6.05
CA SER A 212 -5.77 -13.05 -4.72
C SER A 212 -7.19 -12.52 -4.60
N GLY A 213 -7.75 -11.91 -5.65
CA GLY A 213 -9.14 -11.46 -5.72
C GLY A 213 -10.13 -12.53 -6.18
N TRP A 214 -11.40 -12.15 -6.26
CA TRP A 214 -12.51 -12.96 -6.76
C TRP A 214 -12.27 -13.35 -8.22
N PRO A 215 -12.62 -14.57 -8.65
CA PRO A 215 -13.30 -15.64 -7.89
C PRO A 215 -12.37 -16.54 -7.07
N LEU A 216 -11.05 -16.43 -7.24
CA LEU A 216 -10.07 -17.36 -6.66
C LEU A 216 -9.69 -17.04 -5.20
N GLY A 217 -9.94 -15.82 -4.75
CA GLY A 217 -9.63 -15.35 -3.40
C GLY A 217 -10.49 -14.17 -2.96
N GLY A 218 -10.13 -13.56 -1.83
CA GLY A 218 -10.87 -12.48 -1.18
C GLY A 218 -10.08 -11.18 -0.96
N ASP A 219 -8.90 -11.01 -1.58
CA ASP A 219 -8.11 -9.80 -1.42
C ASP A 219 -8.87 -8.59 -1.95
N MET A 220 -9.12 -7.66 -1.04
CA MET A 220 -9.87 -6.45 -1.32
C MET A 220 -9.15 -5.57 -2.37
N THR A 221 -7.81 -5.62 -2.43
CA THR A 221 -7.01 -4.84 -3.39
C THR A 221 -7.29 -5.26 -4.84
N ASP A 222 -7.31 -6.57 -5.08
CA ASP A 222 -7.56 -7.14 -6.40
C ASP A 222 -9.03 -6.94 -6.80
N ASN A 223 -9.95 -7.12 -5.84
CA ASN A 223 -11.38 -6.93 -6.05
C ASN A 223 -11.73 -5.48 -6.45
N LYS A 224 -11.14 -4.49 -5.79
CA LYS A 224 -11.34 -3.07 -6.15
C LYS A 224 -10.88 -2.78 -7.58
N THR A 225 -9.74 -3.33 -7.97
CA THR A 225 -9.19 -3.17 -9.32
C THR A 225 -10.09 -3.84 -10.35
N LEU A 226 -10.59 -5.05 -10.06
CA LEU A 226 -11.55 -5.76 -10.90
C LEU A 226 -12.85 -4.98 -11.07
N ILE A 227 -13.42 -4.46 -9.97
CA ILE A 227 -14.64 -3.64 -10.00
C ILE A 227 -14.42 -2.39 -10.86
N ALA A 228 -13.30 -1.69 -10.70
CA ALA A 228 -12.98 -0.52 -11.50
C ALA A 228 -12.94 -0.87 -13.00
N ILE A 229 -12.25 -1.94 -13.39
CA ILE A 229 -12.18 -2.40 -14.78
C ILE A 229 -13.57 -2.74 -15.33
N LEU A 230 -14.37 -3.51 -14.59
CA LEU A 230 -15.71 -3.91 -15.02
C LEU A 230 -16.63 -2.71 -15.21
N VAL A 231 -16.61 -1.74 -14.28
CA VAL A 231 -17.41 -0.52 -14.38
C VAL A 231 -17.00 0.30 -15.60
N TRP A 232 -15.70 0.41 -15.90
CA TRP A 232 -15.23 1.08 -17.12
C TRP A 232 -15.67 0.36 -18.40
N ILE A 233 -15.58 -0.98 -18.45
CA ILE A 233 -16.03 -1.78 -19.59
C ILE A 233 -17.54 -1.59 -19.82
N VAL A 234 -18.35 -1.68 -18.77
CA VAL A 234 -19.80 -1.47 -18.85
C VAL A 234 -20.11 -0.05 -19.32
N ALA A 235 -19.45 0.97 -18.76
CA ALA A 235 -19.62 2.36 -19.18
C ALA A 235 -19.27 2.54 -20.66
N TYR A 236 -18.21 1.89 -21.16
CA TYR A 236 -17.81 1.95 -22.56
C TYR A 236 -18.81 1.27 -23.50
N ILE A 237 -19.26 0.06 -23.16
CA ILE A 237 -20.24 -0.70 -23.95
C ILE A 237 -21.57 0.05 -24.04
N LEU A 238 -22.10 0.54 -22.92
CA LEU A 238 -23.35 1.32 -22.90
C LEU A 238 -23.26 2.63 -23.68
N ASN A 239 -22.06 3.24 -23.76
CA ASN A 239 -21.84 4.42 -24.60
C ASN A 239 -21.70 4.12 -26.09
N LYS A 240 -21.41 2.87 -26.46
CA LYS A 240 -21.30 2.41 -27.86
C LYS A 240 -22.63 1.91 -28.43
N ILE A 241 -23.48 1.30 -27.61
CA ILE A 241 -24.76 0.75 -28.07
C ILE A 241 -25.69 1.88 -28.51
N PRO A 242 -26.28 1.81 -29.71
CA PRO A 242 -27.33 2.72 -30.14
C PRO A 242 -28.64 2.38 -29.40
N PHE A 243 -29.16 3.33 -28.62
CA PHE A 243 -30.44 3.20 -27.93
C PHE A 243 -31.49 4.11 -28.57
N SER A 244 -32.72 3.63 -28.71
CA SER A 244 -33.85 4.40 -29.28
C SER A 244 -34.25 5.62 -28.45
N SER A 245 -33.95 5.65 -27.15
CA SER A 245 -34.31 6.79 -26.29
C SER A 245 -33.33 7.96 -26.42
N PRO A 246 -33.77 9.16 -26.89
CA PRO A 246 -32.90 10.32 -27.06
C PRO A 246 -32.42 10.89 -25.72
N VAL A 247 -33.20 10.71 -24.64
CA VAL A 247 -32.83 11.14 -23.28
C VAL A 247 -31.65 10.31 -22.76
N PHE A 248 -31.74 8.98 -22.88
CA PHE A 248 -30.67 8.08 -22.46
C PHE A 248 -29.38 8.31 -23.28
N CYS A 249 -29.52 8.60 -24.58
CA CYS A 249 -28.42 8.90 -25.48
C CYS A 249 -27.62 10.16 -25.09
N ARG A 250 -28.26 11.13 -24.40
CA ARG A 250 -27.61 12.33 -23.84
C ARG A 250 -26.97 12.06 -22.46
N TRP A 251 -27.58 11.21 -21.64
CA TRP A 251 -27.14 10.92 -20.27
C TRP A 251 -25.97 9.92 -20.17
N ARG A 252 -25.87 8.98 -21.11
CA ARG A 252 -24.84 7.91 -21.11
C ARG A 252 -23.40 8.41 -20.93
N ARG A 253 -23.07 9.63 -21.37
CA ARG A 253 -21.72 10.20 -21.18
C ARG A 253 -21.33 10.32 -19.71
N TYR A 254 -22.30 10.55 -18.82
CA TYR A 254 -22.07 10.66 -17.38
C TYR A 254 -21.74 9.31 -16.73
N LEU A 255 -21.91 8.18 -17.43
CA LEU A 255 -21.40 6.89 -16.98
C LEU A 255 -19.88 6.89 -16.84
N TYR A 256 -19.16 7.66 -17.67
CA TYR A 256 -17.71 7.82 -17.51
C TYR A 256 -17.34 8.64 -16.28
N LEU A 257 -18.17 9.61 -15.90
CA LEU A 257 -18.00 10.35 -14.65
C LEU A 257 -18.22 9.41 -13.45
N ALA A 258 -19.27 8.60 -13.49
CA ALA A 258 -19.53 7.59 -12.46
C ALA A 258 -18.38 6.56 -12.37
N ALA A 259 -17.87 6.08 -13.51
CA ALA A 259 -16.72 5.17 -13.55
C ALA A 259 -15.45 5.79 -12.97
N ALA A 260 -15.19 7.07 -13.26
CA ALA A 260 -14.07 7.80 -12.68
C ALA A 260 -14.21 7.94 -11.16
N LEU A 261 -15.41 8.25 -10.66
CA LEU A 261 -15.69 8.33 -9.22
C LEU A 261 -15.51 6.98 -8.52
N VAL A 262 -15.98 5.88 -9.13
CA VAL A 262 -15.74 4.52 -8.62
C VAL A 262 -14.24 4.22 -8.57
N THR A 263 -13.49 4.62 -9.59
CA THR A 263 -12.03 4.45 -9.62
C THR A 263 -11.37 5.26 -8.51
N ILE A 264 -11.74 6.52 -8.31
CA ILE A 264 -11.26 7.34 -7.18
C ILE A 264 -11.56 6.64 -5.86
N ALA A 265 -12.80 6.17 -5.65
CA ALA A 265 -13.20 5.49 -4.42
C ALA A 265 -12.39 4.21 -4.19
N ALA A 266 -12.25 3.37 -5.23
CA ALA A 266 -11.50 2.13 -5.18
C ALA A 266 -10.04 2.36 -4.75
N TYR A 267 -9.37 3.32 -5.37
CA TYR A 267 -7.96 3.64 -5.09
C TYR A 267 -7.76 4.55 -3.87
N SER A 268 -8.79 5.21 -3.35
CA SER A 268 -8.69 6.01 -2.11
C SER A 268 -8.69 5.15 -0.85
N ILE A 269 -9.28 3.95 -0.92
CA ILE A 269 -9.28 3.03 0.22
C ILE A 269 -7.88 2.40 0.32
N PRO A 270 -7.16 2.59 1.44
CA PRO A 270 -5.80 2.09 1.60
C PRO A 270 -5.67 0.61 1.26
N HIS A 271 -4.61 0.25 0.54
CA HIS A 271 -4.17 -1.13 0.44
C HIS A 271 -3.90 -1.66 1.86
N SER A 272 -4.37 -2.87 2.21
CA SER A 272 -4.09 -3.57 3.49
C SER A 272 -5.16 -3.63 4.60
N THR A 273 -6.45 -3.41 4.35
CA THR A 273 -7.45 -3.91 5.32
C THR A 273 -7.76 -5.41 5.15
N ALA A 274 -7.42 -6.05 4.02
CA ALA A 274 -7.59 -7.50 3.80
C ALA A 274 -6.73 -8.03 2.63
N GLY A 275 -5.41 -8.09 2.81
CA GLY A 275 -4.47 -8.61 1.80
C GLY A 275 -4.14 -10.11 1.97
N SER A 276 -3.27 -10.67 1.13
CA SER A 276 -2.73 -12.02 1.35
C SER A 276 -1.99 -12.14 2.69
N GLU A 277 -2.17 -13.26 3.39
CA GLU A 277 -1.66 -13.52 4.73
C GLU A 277 -1.15 -14.96 4.82
N TYR A 278 0.01 -15.14 5.46
CA TYR A 278 0.53 -16.48 5.69
C TYR A 278 -0.15 -17.12 6.89
N ASN A 279 -0.76 -18.29 6.69
CA ASN A 279 -1.34 -19.07 7.77
C ASN A 279 -0.26 -19.97 8.39
N ASN A 280 0.10 -19.66 9.64
CA ASN A 280 1.12 -20.38 10.40
C ASN A 280 0.72 -21.84 10.73
N HIS A 281 -0.57 -22.18 10.75
CA HIS A 281 -1.05 -23.53 11.05
C HIS A 281 -1.02 -24.46 9.83
N THR A 282 -1.40 -23.95 8.66
CA THR A 282 -1.45 -24.75 7.41
C THR A 282 -0.18 -24.64 6.58
N GLY A 283 0.68 -23.66 6.86
CA GLY A 283 1.88 -23.37 6.07
C GLY A 283 1.58 -22.82 4.68
N THR A 284 0.37 -22.32 4.45
CA THR A 284 -0.11 -21.84 3.15
C THR A 284 -0.51 -20.36 3.22
N ILE A 285 -0.43 -19.68 2.07
CA ILE A 285 -0.86 -18.29 1.95
C ILE A 285 -2.37 -18.27 1.70
N VAL A 286 -3.11 -17.62 2.58
CA VAL A 286 -4.55 -17.43 2.52
C VAL A 286 -4.83 -15.98 2.11
N THR A 287 -5.95 -15.74 1.42
CA THR A 287 -6.29 -14.41 0.87
C THR A 287 -7.67 -13.98 1.37
N GLY A 288 -7.76 -12.78 1.96
CA GLY A 288 -9.05 -12.13 2.23
C GLY A 288 -9.75 -12.48 3.54
N GLN A 289 -9.17 -13.31 4.42
CA GLN A 289 -9.70 -13.49 5.78
C GLN A 289 -8.97 -12.57 6.76
N VAL A 290 -9.70 -11.58 7.28
CA VAL A 290 -9.34 -10.97 8.57
C VAL A 290 -9.69 -12.03 9.61
N ILE A 291 -8.72 -12.86 9.98
CA ILE A 291 -8.89 -13.72 11.15
C ILE A 291 -8.77 -12.78 12.35
N SER A 292 -9.92 -12.35 12.86
CA SER A 292 -10.08 -11.71 14.17
C SER A 292 -9.67 -12.65 15.29
#